data_AF-A0A8S3XWZ5-F1
#
_entry.id   AF-A0A8S3XWZ5-F1
#
_cell.length_a   1.000
_cell.length_b   1.000
_cell.length_c   1.000
_cell.angle_alpha   90.00
_cell.angle_beta   90.00
_cell.angle_gamma   90.00
#
_symmetry.space_group_name_H-M   'P 1'
#
loop_
_entity.id
_entity.type
_entity.pdbx_description
1 polymer ?
#
loop_
_entity_poly.entity_id
_entity_poly.type
_entity_poly.pdbx_seq_one_letter_code
_entity_poly.pdbx_strand_id
1 'polypeptide(L)'
;MGYLKVTKHFGLPKRSLELYVKKDANPEVLVKVHMGRAPALPDHLEAELEKYCKELDQQFYGLRLKDIKHMAFRFAIKNYLKHLFSLTKECAGKKWLRGFMSRHPDLSVRTL
;
A
#
# COMPACT_ATOMS: atom_id res chain seq x y z
N MET A 1 16.93 -14.43 31.23
CA MET A 1 15.96 -14.29 30.11
C MET A 1 15.31 -12.91 30.15
N GLY A 2 15.80 -11.95 29.37
CA GLY A 2 15.32 -10.56 29.37
C GLY A 2 13.87 -10.38 28.89
N TYR A 3 13.36 -11.33 28.10
CA TYR A 3 12.02 -11.28 27.50
C TYR A 3 10.88 -11.09 28.51
N LEU A 4 10.96 -11.75 29.67
CA LEU A 4 9.90 -11.68 30.69
C LEU A 4 9.78 -10.31 31.37
N LYS A 5 10.89 -9.56 31.45
CA LYS A 5 10.87 -8.18 31.96
C LYS A 5 10.20 -7.24 30.96
N VAL A 6 10.54 -7.38 29.68
CA VAL A 6 9.96 -6.58 28.58
C VAL A 6 8.47 -6.85 28.43
N THR A 7 8.03 -8.11 28.47
CA THR A 7 6.60 -8.45 28.38
C THR A 7 5.78 -7.86 29.53
N LYS A 8 6.33 -7.83 30.74
CA LYS A 8 5.66 -7.23 31.91
C LYS A 8 5.60 -5.70 31.83
N HIS A 9 6.64 -5.08 31.29
CA HIS A 9 6.74 -3.62 31.20
C HIS A 9 5.91 -3.03 30.06
N PHE A 10 5.81 -3.74 28.93
CA PHE A 10 5.10 -3.27 27.72
C PHE A 10 3.74 -3.96 27.49
N GLY A 11 3.34 -4.90 28.35
CA GLY A 11 2.06 -5.62 28.21
C GLY A 11 1.96 -6.50 26.96
N LEU A 12 3.10 -6.88 26.37
CA LEU A 12 3.16 -7.62 25.11
C LEU A 12 3.11 -9.14 25.37
N PRO A 13 2.37 -9.92 24.55
CA PRO A 13 2.44 -11.37 24.59
C PRO A 13 3.86 -11.87 24.27
N LYS A 14 4.39 -12.75 25.13
CA LYS A 14 5.72 -13.36 24.98
C LYS A 14 5.95 -13.95 23.59
N ARG A 15 4.94 -14.64 23.06
CA ARG A 15 4.98 -15.31 21.75
C ARG A 15 5.21 -14.33 20.60
N SER A 16 4.62 -13.14 20.66
CA SER A 16 4.84 -12.09 19.66
C SER A 16 6.28 -11.61 19.70
N LEU A 17 6.81 -11.32 20.89
CA LEU A 17 8.20 -10.87 21.05
C LEU A 17 9.20 -11.92 20.54
N GLU A 18 8.97 -13.20 20.84
CA GLU A 18 9.82 -14.29 20.34
C GLU A 18 9.82 -14.42 18.81
N LEU A 19 8.67 -14.17 18.15
CA LEU A 19 8.58 -14.19 16.69
C LEU A 19 9.39 -13.06 16.04
N TYR A 20 9.41 -11.87 16.65
CA TYR A 20 10.18 -10.73 16.13
C TYR A 20 11.69 -10.90 16.37
N VAL A 21 12.09 -11.40 17.54
CA VAL A 21 13.51 -11.62 17.89
C VAL A 21 14.13 -12.73 17.02
N LYS A 22 13.38 -13.82 16.75
CA LYS A 22 13.84 -14.90 15.85
C LYS A 22 13.94 -14.48 14.38
N LYS A 23 13.34 -13.36 14.00
CA LYS A 23 13.37 -12.86 12.62
C LYS A 23 14.68 -12.16 12.26
N ASP A 24 15.57 -11.95 13.24
CA ASP A 24 16.93 -11.40 13.08
C ASP A 24 16.99 -10.18 12.14
N ALA A 25 16.01 -9.28 12.30
CA ALA A 25 15.88 -8.09 11.46
C ALA A 25 16.24 -6.85 12.27
N ASN A 26 16.96 -5.92 11.64
CA ASN A 26 17.31 -4.63 12.21
C ASN A 26 16.03 -3.94 12.75
N PRO A 27 15.99 -3.47 14.01
CA PRO A 27 14.80 -2.84 14.61
C PRO A 27 14.20 -1.73 13.75
N GLU A 28 15.02 -0.97 13.02
CA GLU A 28 14.54 0.09 12.12
C GLU A 28 13.75 -0.44 10.92
N VAL A 29 14.12 -1.64 10.43
CA VAL A 29 13.42 -2.32 9.35
C VAL A 29 12.12 -2.93 9.86
N LEU A 30 12.13 -3.51 11.06
CA LEU A 30 10.93 -4.09 11.69
C LEU A 30 9.83 -3.06 11.94
N VAL A 31 10.19 -1.83 12.34
CA VAL A 31 9.23 -0.74 12.54
C VAL A 31 8.62 -0.28 11.21
N LYS A 32 9.38 -0.35 10.11
CA LYS A 32 8.92 -0.01 8.75
C LYS A 32 8.11 -1.12 8.07
N VAL A 33 8.09 -2.34 8.61
CA VAL A 33 7.25 -3.41 8.06
C VAL A 33 5.78 -3.04 8.29
N HIS A 34 5.09 -2.73 7.20
CA HIS A 34 3.65 -2.50 7.23
C HIS A 34 2.96 -3.74 7.80
N MET A 35 2.11 -3.54 8.81
CA MET A 35 1.34 -4.64 9.38
C MET A 35 0.10 -4.89 8.51
N GLY A 36 0.08 -6.03 7.79
CA GLY A 36 -1.09 -6.49 7.04
C GLY A 36 -0.78 -7.01 5.65
N ARG A 37 -1.78 -7.00 4.75
CA ARG A 37 -1.60 -7.39 3.35
C ARG A 37 -0.79 -6.33 2.60
N ALA A 38 0.31 -6.76 1.99
CA ALA A 38 1.14 -5.90 1.15
C ALA A 38 0.27 -5.16 0.11
N PRO A 39 0.56 -3.87 -0.16
CA PRO A 39 -0.13 -3.15 -1.20
C PRO A 39 0.03 -3.88 -2.55
N ALA A 40 -1.02 -3.83 -3.38
CA ALA A 40 -1.04 -4.54 -4.66
C ALA A 40 -0.02 -4.00 -5.67
N LEU A 41 0.46 -2.78 -5.44
CA LEU A 41 1.53 -2.14 -6.20
C LEU A 41 2.66 -1.81 -5.21
N PRO A 42 3.93 -2.05 -5.58
CA PRO A 42 5.09 -1.61 -4.80
C PRO A 42 5.23 -0.08 -4.83
N ASP A 43 5.92 0.49 -3.84
CA ASP A 43 6.04 1.94 -3.64
C ASP A 43 6.52 2.71 -4.88
N HIS A 44 7.47 2.16 -5.64
CA HIS A 44 7.98 2.81 -6.84
C HIS A 44 6.92 2.98 -7.93
N LEU A 45 6.06 1.97 -8.16
CA LEU A 45 4.97 2.09 -9.13
C LEU A 45 3.84 2.96 -8.59
N GLU A 46 3.67 3.00 -7.27
CA GLU A 46 2.69 3.87 -6.67
C GLU A 46 3.06 5.34 -6.86
N ALA A 47 4.34 5.69 -6.70
CA ALA A 47 4.86 7.03 -6.96
C ALA A 47 4.78 7.43 -8.45
N GLU A 48 5.07 6.49 -9.36
CA GLU A 48 4.93 6.74 -10.80
C GLU A 48 3.47 6.97 -11.21
N LEU A 49 2.55 6.17 -10.63
CA LEU A 49 1.12 6.34 -10.84
C LEU A 49 0.62 7.67 -10.28
N GLU A 50 1.09 8.09 -9.10
CA GLU A 50 0.76 9.37 -8.49
C GLU A 50 1.19 10.54 -9.38
N LYS A 51 2.44 10.52 -9.86
CA LYS A 51 2.96 11.55 -10.77
C LYS A 51 2.12 11.66 -12.03
N TYR A 52 1.80 10.51 -12.64
CA TYR A 52 0.96 10.48 -13.83
C TYR A 52 -0.46 11.01 -13.56
N CYS A 53 -1.04 10.70 -12.38
CA CYS A 53 -2.33 11.23 -11.98
C CYS A 53 -2.31 12.76 -11.84
N LYS A 54 -1.23 13.35 -11.29
CA LYS A 54 -1.07 14.81 -11.17
C LYS A 54 -0.95 15.50 -12.53
N GLU A 55 -0.16 14.93 -13.45
CA GLU A 55 -0.04 15.46 -14.81
C GLU A 55 -1.39 15.43 -15.54
N LEU A 56 -2.13 14.33 -15.41
CA LEU A 56 -3.46 14.22 -16.01
C LEU A 56 -4.48 15.18 -15.39
N ASP A 57 -4.41 15.42 -14.07
CA ASP A 57 -5.29 16.39 -13.42
C ASP A 57 -5.07 17.81 -13.97
N GLN A 58 -3.80 18.18 -14.17
CA GLN A 58 -3.42 19.46 -14.76
C GLN A 58 -3.84 19.60 -16.23
N GLN A 59 -3.76 18.52 -17.02
CA GLN A 59 -4.05 18.55 -18.45
C GLN A 59 -5.55 18.42 -18.78
N PHE A 60 -6.31 17.62 -18.01
CA PHE A 60 -7.68 17.20 -18.34
C PHE A 60 -8.75 17.75 -17.40
N TYR A 61 -8.42 18.73 -16.55
CA TYR A 61 -9.37 19.39 -15.63
C TYR A 61 -10.11 18.41 -14.70
N GLY A 62 -9.42 17.37 -14.21
CA GLY A 62 -9.95 16.48 -13.19
C GLY A 62 -9.83 15.00 -13.55
N LEU A 63 -9.23 14.24 -12.64
CA LEU A 63 -9.14 12.78 -12.75
C LEU A 63 -10.38 12.08 -12.18
N ARG A 64 -10.98 11.13 -12.93
CA ARG A 64 -12.09 10.31 -12.39
C ARG A 64 -11.55 9.08 -11.66
N LEU A 65 -12.28 8.67 -10.63
CA LEU A 65 -11.99 7.46 -9.82
C LEU A 65 -11.93 6.16 -10.66
N LYS A 66 -12.66 6.11 -11.78
CA LYS A 66 -12.65 4.96 -12.69
C LYS A 66 -11.33 4.88 -13.45
N ASP A 67 -10.82 6.01 -13.93
CA ASP A 67 -9.59 6.07 -14.71
C ASP A 67 -8.39 5.63 -13.84
N ILE A 68 -8.31 6.08 -12.58
CA ILE A 68 -7.29 5.62 -11.62
C ILE A 68 -7.30 4.09 -11.48
N LYS A 69 -8.49 3.48 -11.38
CA LYS A 69 -8.61 2.02 -11.23
C LYS A 69 -8.14 1.26 -12.46
N HIS A 70 -8.46 1.76 -13.65
CA HIS A 70 -7.99 1.16 -14.90
C HIS A 70 -6.48 1.35 -15.07
N MET A 71 -5.95 2.54 -14.75
CA MET A 71 -4.52 2.81 -14.82
C MET A 71 -3.72 1.90 -13.89
N ALA A 72 -4.14 1.76 -12.63
CA ALA A 72 -3.51 0.84 -11.67
C ALA A 72 -3.49 -0.61 -12.16
N PHE A 73 -4.57 -1.07 -12.81
CA PHE A 73 -4.63 -2.40 -13.41
C PHE A 73 -3.63 -2.55 -14.57
N ARG A 74 -3.59 -1.58 -15.49
CA ARG A 74 -2.65 -1.56 -16.62
C ARG A 74 -1.20 -1.51 -16.15
N PHE A 75 -0.90 -0.73 -15.11
CA PHE A 75 0.42 -0.68 -14.48
C PHE A 75 0.84 -2.03 -13.92
N ALA A 76 -0.08 -2.73 -13.26
CA ALA A 76 0.22 -4.05 -12.69
C ALA A 76 0.45 -5.11 -13.78
N ILE A 77 -0.31 -5.08 -14.89
CA ILE A 77 -0.07 -5.97 -16.04
C ILE A 77 1.27 -5.64 -16.70
N LYS A 78 1.55 -4.36 -16.99
CA LYS A 78 2.79 -3.93 -17.66
C LYS A 78 4.04 -4.32 -16.88
N ASN A 79 3.98 -4.26 -15.55
CA ASN A 79 5.08 -4.64 -14.67
C ASN A 79 5.06 -6.13 -14.28
N TYR A 80 4.21 -6.94 -14.92
CA TYR A 80 4.06 -8.38 -14.65
C TYR A 80 3.86 -8.72 -13.17
N LEU A 81 3.17 -7.83 -12.44
CA LEU A 81 2.95 -8.00 -11.02
C LEU A 81 1.84 -8.99 -10.76
N LYS A 82 2.07 -9.90 -9.80
CA LYS A 82 1.04 -10.81 -9.31
C LYS A 82 0.01 -10.03 -8.50
N HIS A 83 -1.03 -9.55 -9.17
CA HIS A 83 -2.05 -8.68 -8.60
C HIS A 83 -3.36 -9.42 -8.28
N LEU A 84 -4.06 -8.95 -7.25
CA LEU A 84 -5.41 -9.43 -6.89
C LEU A 84 -6.53 -8.64 -7.59
N PHE A 85 -6.20 -7.87 -8.62
CA PHE A 85 -7.19 -7.09 -9.37
C PHE A 85 -8.10 -7.99 -10.19
N SER A 86 -9.33 -7.51 -10.43
CA SER A 86 -10.34 -8.26 -11.15
C SER A 86 -9.99 -8.26 -12.64
N LEU A 87 -9.57 -9.41 -13.15
CA LEU A 87 -9.27 -9.62 -14.57
C LEU A 87 -10.52 -9.44 -15.45
N THR A 88 -11.70 -9.83 -14.95
CA THR A 88 -12.99 -9.70 -15.67
C THR A 88 -13.46 -8.27 -15.86
N LYS A 89 -13.09 -7.35 -14.96
CA LYS A 89 -13.47 -5.93 -15.05
C LYS A 89 -12.30 -5.03 -15.45
N GLU A 90 -11.10 -5.59 -15.55
CA GLU A 90 -9.87 -4.88 -15.89
C GLU A 90 -9.64 -3.62 -15.03
N CYS A 91 -9.96 -3.75 -13.75
CA CYS A 91 -10.03 -2.63 -12.80
C CYS A 91 -9.43 -3.00 -11.44
N ALA A 92 -8.77 -2.02 -10.82
CA ALA A 92 -8.48 -2.08 -9.39
C ALA A 92 -9.76 -2.00 -8.53
N GLY A 93 -9.76 -2.73 -7.41
CA GLY A 93 -10.90 -2.80 -6.50
C GLY A 93 -11.13 -1.50 -5.72
N LYS A 94 -12.36 -1.31 -5.22
CA LYS A 94 -12.72 -0.14 -4.36
C LYS A 94 -11.83 -0.04 -3.11
N LYS A 95 -11.49 -1.17 -2.48
CA LYS A 95 -10.61 -1.21 -1.30
C LYS A 95 -9.21 -0.70 -1.62
N TRP A 96 -8.67 -1.07 -2.78
CA TRP A 96 -7.35 -0.63 -3.20
C TRP A 96 -7.34 0.90 -3.43
N LEU A 97 -8.35 1.42 -4.14
CA LEU A 97 -8.47 2.86 -4.37
C LEU A 97 -8.53 3.66 -3.06
N ARG A 98 -9.32 3.21 -2.07
CA ARG A 98 -9.40 3.86 -0.76
C ARG A 98 -8.05 3.86 -0.04
N GLY A 99 -7.30 2.76 -0.12
CA GLY A 99 -5.96 2.68 0.43
C GLY A 99 -4.98 3.62 -0.27
N PHE A 100 -5.03 3.67 -1.60
CA PHE A 100 -4.21 4.56 -2.42
C PHE A 100 -4.47 6.03 -2.10
N MET A 101 -5.74 6.44 -1.98
CA MET A 101 -6.11 7.80 -1.56
C MET A 101 -5.69 8.14 -0.13
N SER A 102 -5.74 7.16 0.78
CA SER A 102 -5.29 7.38 2.16
C SER A 102 -3.77 7.57 2.26
N ARG A 103 -3.00 7.03 1.30
CA ARG A 103 -1.54 7.21 1.22
C ARG A 103 -1.18 8.50 0.50
N HIS A 104 -2.00 8.91 -0.46
CA HIS A 104 -1.78 10.08 -1.32
C HIS A 104 -2.91 11.09 -1.19
N PRO A 105 -3.00 11.81 -0.05
CA PRO A 105 -4.03 12.84 0.16
C PRO A 105 -3.88 14.04 -0.78
N ASP A 106 -2.71 14.20 -1.39
CA ASP A 106 -2.37 15.28 -2.33
C ASP A 106 -3.09 15.11 -3.70
N LEU A 107 -3.59 13.91 -3.99
CA LEU A 107 -4.39 13.67 -5.19
C LEU A 107 -5.81 14.21 -4.97
N SER A 108 -6.06 15.43 -5.45
CA SER A 108 -7.39 16.04 -5.47
C SER A 108 -8.29 15.37 -6.51
N VAL A 109 -8.93 14.26 -6.12
CA VAL A 109 -9.86 13.55 -7.01
C VAL A 109 -11.26 14.17 -6.89
N ARG A 110 -11.80 14.69 -8.00
CA ARG A 110 -13.18 15.20 -8.03
C ARG A 110 -14.15 14.03 -7.83
N THR A 111 -14.82 14.02 -6.68
CA THR A 111 -15.96 13.13 -6.43
C THR A 111 -17.18 13.79 -7.08
N LEU A 112 -17.46 13.46 -8.34
CA LEU A 112 -18.76 13.73 -8.95
C LEU A 112 -19.75 12.62 -8.57
#